data_AF-A0A957M1T3-F1
#
_entry.id   AF-A0A957M1T3-F1
#
_cell.length_a   1.000
_cell.length_b   1.000
_cell.length_c   1.000
_cell.angle_alpha   90.00
_cell.angle_beta   90.00
_cell.angle_gamma   90.00
#
_symmetry.space_group_name_H-M   'P 1'
#
loop_
_entity.id
_entity.type
_entity.pdbx_description
1 polymer ?
#
loop_
_entity_poly.entity_id
_entity_poly.type
_entity_poly.pdbx_seq_one_letter_code
_entity_poly.pdbx_strand_id
1 'polypeptide(L)'
;MKADIHPKYYPNARVICSCGATWMTGSTVPEIRTDVCSTCHPFYTGEQRIVDTAGQVERFMKRLERRQSESARRELEAQVRKEADEAARKARARGGDAEAAAAEVYAKYEMTTQN
;
A
#
# COMPACT_ATOMS: atom_id res chain seq x y z
N MET A 1 8.90 -21.46 -49.79
CA MET A 1 7.87 -20.45 -50.10
C MET A 1 7.17 -20.86 -51.38
N LYS A 2 5.85 -21.03 -51.35
CA LYS A 2 5.03 -21.15 -52.57
C LYS A 2 4.71 -19.74 -53.06
N ALA A 3 4.74 -19.52 -54.37
CA ALA A 3 4.35 -18.26 -54.98
C ALA A 3 2.92 -17.88 -54.54
N ASP A 4 2.68 -16.59 -54.28
CA ASP A 4 1.38 -15.94 -54.02
C ASP A 4 0.65 -16.20 -52.69
N ILE A 5 1.07 -17.14 -51.84
CA ILE A 5 0.39 -17.39 -50.54
C ILE A 5 1.25 -17.05 -49.31
N HIS A 6 2.45 -16.48 -49.50
CA HIS A 6 3.35 -16.14 -48.39
C HIS A 6 3.65 -14.63 -48.34
N PRO A 7 3.68 -14.02 -47.14
CA PRO A 7 4.08 -12.64 -46.98
C PRO A 7 5.56 -12.46 -47.33
N LYS A 8 5.91 -11.24 -47.75
CA LYS A 8 7.29 -10.89 -48.10
C LYS A 8 8.19 -11.07 -46.87
N TYR A 9 9.12 -12.01 -46.98
CA TYR A 9 10.09 -12.32 -45.93
C TYR A 9 11.43 -11.67 -46.25
N TYR A 10 11.99 -10.99 -45.26
CA TYR A 10 13.30 -10.38 -45.31
C TYR A 10 14.27 -11.25 -44.50
N PRO A 11 15.26 -11.89 -45.14
CA PRO A 11 16.25 -12.69 -44.41
C PRO A 11 17.18 -11.83 -43.54
N ASN A 12 17.30 -10.53 -43.87
CA ASN A 12 18.20 -9.57 -43.23
C ASN A 12 17.41 -8.41 -42.59
N ALA A 13 16.47 -8.70 -41.69
CA ALA A 13 15.82 -7.67 -40.90
C ALA A 13 16.73 -7.20 -39.76
N ARG A 14 16.78 -5.88 -39.54
CA ARG A 14 17.58 -5.27 -38.48
C ARG A 14 16.76 -5.20 -37.19
N VAL A 15 17.25 -5.81 -36.11
CA VAL A 15 16.67 -5.66 -34.78
C VAL A 15 17.49 -4.65 -33.99
N ILE A 16 16.84 -3.65 -33.39
CA ILE A 16 17.45 -2.63 -32.55
C ILE A 16 16.83 -2.74 -31.17
N CYS A 17 17.67 -3.07 -30.17
CA CYS A 17 17.22 -3.11 -28.78
C CYS A 17 17.46 -1.78 -28.07
N SER A 18 16.60 -1.45 -27.10
CA SER A 18 16.74 -0.29 -26.22
C SER A 18 18.04 -0.28 -25.41
N CYS A 19 18.71 -1.43 -25.24
CA CYS A 19 20.04 -1.53 -24.63
C CYS A 19 21.21 -1.23 -25.59
N GLY A 20 20.93 -0.90 -26.86
CA GLY A 20 21.93 -0.58 -27.88
C GLY A 20 22.44 -1.78 -28.69
N ALA A 21 22.02 -3.01 -28.36
CA ALA A 21 22.35 -4.19 -29.15
C ALA A 21 21.61 -4.19 -30.49
N THR A 22 22.34 -4.43 -31.58
CA THR A 22 21.76 -4.59 -32.92
C THR A 22 22.21 -5.91 -33.53
N TRP A 23 21.27 -6.71 -34.01
CA TRP A 23 21.57 -7.95 -34.72
C TRP A 23 20.63 -8.16 -35.91
N MET A 24 21.03 -9.05 -36.81
CA MET A 24 20.28 -9.37 -38.03
C MET A 24 19.46 -10.64 -37.81
N THR A 25 18.18 -10.63 -38.16
CA THR A 25 17.27 -11.78 -38.05
C THR A 25 16.32 -11.81 -39.23
N GLY A 26 15.79 -12.98 -39.57
CA GLY A 26 14.78 -13.08 -40.62
C GLY A 26 13.38 -12.71 -40.10
N SER A 27 12.69 -11.77 -40.76
CA SER A 27 11.36 -11.31 -40.37
C SER A 27 10.55 -10.86 -41.59
N THR A 28 9.23 -10.72 -41.44
CA THR A 28 8.36 -10.09 -42.44
C THR A 28 8.47 -8.57 -42.46
N VAL A 29 9.13 -7.98 -41.46
CA VAL A 29 9.34 -6.54 -41.29
C VAL A 29 10.84 -6.21 -41.41
N PRO A 30 11.25 -5.13 -42.10
CA PRO A 30 12.66 -4.79 -42.32
C PRO A 30 13.41 -4.25 -41.08
N GLU A 31 12.72 -3.52 -40.17
CA GLU A 31 13.30 -2.99 -38.93
C GLU A 31 12.39 -3.36 -37.75
N ILE A 32 12.97 -3.95 -36.69
CA ILE A 32 12.27 -4.34 -35.47
C ILE A 32 12.89 -3.60 -34.30
N ARG A 33 12.07 -2.89 -33.52
CA ARG A 33 12.50 -2.26 -32.27
C ARG A 33 12.00 -3.10 -31.10
N THR A 34 12.89 -3.41 -30.17
CA THR A 34 12.56 -4.32 -29.06
C THR A 34 13.09 -3.78 -27.74
N ASP A 35 12.27 -3.77 -26.70
CA ASP A 35 12.66 -3.22 -25.40
C ASP A 35 13.63 -4.12 -24.63
N VAL A 36 13.53 -5.44 -24.82
CA VAL A 36 14.33 -6.43 -24.11
C VAL A 36 14.88 -7.48 -25.06
N CYS A 37 16.17 -7.77 -24.97
CA CYS A 37 16.87 -8.77 -25.77
C CYS A 37 17.57 -9.81 -24.90
N SER A 38 18.17 -10.81 -25.54
CA SER A 38 18.96 -11.83 -24.84
C SER A 38 20.11 -11.27 -24.01
N THR A 39 20.62 -10.09 -24.37
CA THR A 39 21.70 -9.41 -23.64
C THR A 39 21.21 -8.70 -22.37
N CYS A 40 19.95 -8.26 -22.30
CA CYS A 40 19.45 -7.43 -21.18
C CYS A 40 18.29 -8.06 -20.39
N HIS A 41 17.75 -9.21 -20.82
CA HIS A 41 16.71 -9.88 -20.03
C HIS A 41 17.32 -10.46 -18.76
N PRO A 42 16.76 -10.18 -17.56
CA PRO A 42 17.26 -10.69 -16.27
C PRO A 42 17.46 -12.21 -16.23
N PHE A 43 16.65 -12.94 -17.02
CA PHE A 43 16.79 -14.39 -17.20
C PHE A 43 18.13 -14.82 -17.81
N TYR A 44 18.67 -14.06 -18.78
CA TYR A 44 19.92 -14.40 -19.45
C TYR A 44 21.15 -13.80 -18.77
N THR A 45 21.00 -12.68 -18.07
CA THR A 45 22.10 -12.06 -17.32
C THR A 45 22.34 -12.73 -15.95
N GLY A 46 21.44 -13.62 -15.51
CA GLY A 46 21.60 -14.42 -14.28
C GLY A 46 21.48 -13.60 -12.99
N GLU A 47 21.19 -12.31 -13.09
CA GLU A 47 21.05 -11.43 -11.94
C GLU A 47 19.65 -11.61 -11.35
N GLN A 48 19.58 -12.35 -10.25
CA GLN A 48 18.37 -12.42 -9.45
C GLN A 48 18.13 -11.03 -8.86
N ARG A 49 17.14 -10.32 -9.39
CA ARG A 49 16.57 -9.16 -8.69
C ARG A 49 15.86 -9.68 -7.46
N ILE A 50 16.59 -9.79 -6.35
CA ILE A 50 16.01 -9.99 -5.03
C ILE A 50 15.14 -8.77 -4.81
N VAL A 51 13.83 -8.93 -4.98
CA VAL A 51 12.86 -7.91 -4.58
C VAL A 51 12.81 -7.98 -3.07
N ASP A 52 13.69 -7.22 -2.42
CA ASP A 52 13.87 -7.22 -0.98
C ASP A 52 12.52 -7.04 -0.26
N THR A 53 12.20 -7.98 0.61
CA THR A 53 11.08 -7.95 1.57
C THR A 53 11.28 -6.94 2.70
N ALA A 54 12.28 -6.04 2.58
CA ALA A 54 12.73 -5.11 3.61
C ALA A 54 11.62 -4.19 4.16
N GLY A 55 10.52 -3.99 3.43
CA GLY A 55 9.39 -3.17 3.88
C GLY A 55 8.22 -3.92 4.50
N GLN A 56 8.18 -5.27 4.47
CA GLN A 56 7.02 -6.01 4.97
C GLN A 56 6.93 -5.99 6.50
N VAL A 57 8.08 -6.10 7.19
CA VAL A 57 8.16 -6.05 8.66
C VAL A 57 7.79 -4.66 9.17
N GLU A 58 8.32 -3.60 8.57
CA GLU A 58 8.00 -2.21 8.93
C GLU A 58 6.50 -1.91 8.73
N ARG A 59 5.91 -2.33 7.61
CA ARG A 59 4.46 -2.20 7.35
C ARG A 59 3.60 -3.03 8.31
N PHE A 60 4.13 -4.12 8.84
CA PHE A 60 3.44 -4.93 9.83
C PHE A 60 3.47 -4.25 11.21
N MET A 61 4.64 -3.78 11.66
CA MET A 61 4.78 -3.05 12.92
C MET A 61 3.89 -1.79 12.94
N LYS A 62 3.91 -0.99 11.87
CA LYS A 62 3.05 0.21 11.75
C LYS A 62 1.55 -0.10 11.83
N ARG A 63 1.13 -1.26 11.31
CA ARG A 63 -0.27 -1.72 11.43
C ARG A 63 -0.61 -2.15 12.85
N LEU A 64 0.31 -2.81 13.55
CA LEU A 64 0.12 -3.21 14.94
C LEU A 64 0.03 -2.00 15.87
N GLU A 65 0.94 -1.02 15.72
CA GLU A 65 0.94 0.23 16.48
C GLU A 65 -0.38 0.99 16.31
N ARG A 66 -0.85 1.14 15.07
CA ARG A 66 -2.14 1.78 14.80
C ARG A 66 -3.29 1.04 15.48
N ARG A 67 -3.32 -0.29 15.40
CA ARG A 67 -4.37 -1.09 16.05
C ARG A 67 -4.35 -0.93 17.57
N GLN A 68 -3.17 -0.88 18.19
CA GLN A 68 -3.03 -0.66 19.64
C GLN A 68 -3.50 0.75 20.05
N SER A 69 -3.17 1.77 19.26
CA SER A 69 -3.65 3.14 19.51
C SER A 69 -5.18 3.25 19.40
N GLU A 70 -5.78 2.56 18.42
CA GLU A 70 -7.23 2.55 18.23
C GLU A 70 -7.94 1.74 19.32
N SER A 71 -7.36 0.63 19.80
CA SER A 71 -7.93 -0.11 20.94
C SER A 71 -7.85 0.67 22.23
N ALA A 72 -6.70 1.30 22.52
CA ALA A 72 -6.53 2.13 23.71
C ALA A 72 -7.50 3.33 23.71
N ARG A 73 -7.70 3.97 22.55
CA ARG A 73 -8.68 5.07 22.43
C ARG A 73 -10.11 4.59 22.67
N ARG A 74 -10.50 3.44 22.12
CA ARG A 74 -11.83 2.84 22.36
C ARG A 74 -12.07 2.45 23.81
N GLU A 75 -11.04 1.92 24.48
CA GLU A 75 -11.12 1.58 25.91
C GLU A 75 -11.28 2.82 26.77
N LEU A 76 -10.54 3.89 26.46
CA LEU A 76 -10.62 5.17 27.14
C LEU A 76 -12.00 5.83 26.93
N GLU A 77 -12.50 5.88 25.70
CA GLU A 77 -13.86 6.36 25.39
C GLU A 77 -14.93 5.55 26.17
N ALA A 78 -14.75 4.23 26.29
CA ALA A 78 -15.67 3.38 27.05
C ALA A 78 -15.59 3.62 28.57
N GLN A 79 -14.41 3.93 29.12
CA GLN A 79 -14.24 4.31 30.52
C GLN A 79 -14.91 5.64 30.81
N VAL A 80 -14.67 6.66 29.99
CA VAL A 80 -15.28 7.99 30.10
C VAL A 80 -16.81 7.90 30.07
N ARG A 81 -17.36 7.05 29.20
CA ARG A 81 -18.81 6.81 29.17
C ARG A 81 -19.34 6.22 30.47
N LYS A 82 -18.64 5.24 31.06
CA LYS A 82 -19.05 4.65 32.36
C LYS A 82 -18.94 5.66 33.49
N GLU A 83 -17.89 6.48 33.50
CA GLU A 83 -17.69 7.54 34.48
C GLU A 83 -18.78 8.62 34.36
N ALA A 84 -19.16 8.99 33.14
CA ALA A 84 -20.27 9.92 32.88
C ALA A 84 -21.61 9.34 33.36
N ASP A 85 -21.89 8.06 33.08
CA ASP A 85 -23.09 7.37 33.56
C ASP A 85 -23.12 7.25 35.10
N GLU A 86 -21.97 7.07 35.75
CA GLU A 86 -21.85 7.04 37.20
C GLU A 86 -22.01 8.44 37.83
N ALA A 87 -21.40 9.46 37.24
CA ALA A 87 -21.55 10.86 37.64
C ALA A 87 -23.01 11.31 37.53
N ALA A 88 -23.68 10.99 36.42
CA ALA A 88 -25.10 11.26 36.22
C ALA A 88 -25.97 10.56 37.29
N ARG A 89 -25.70 9.29 37.60
CA ARG A 89 -26.41 8.54 38.66
C ARG A 89 -26.20 9.18 40.04
N LYS A 90 -24.97 9.57 40.37
CA LYS A 90 -24.63 10.23 41.65
C LYS A 90 -25.25 11.62 41.78
N ALA A 91 -25.36 12.37 40.68
CA ALA A 91 -26.02 13.68 40.67
C ALA A 91 -27.54 13.54 40.86
N ARG A 92 -28.19 12.59 40.18
CA ARG A 92 -29.61 12.27 40.38
C ARG A 92 -29.92 11.89 41.84
N ALA A 93 -29.07 11.08 42.46
CA ALA A 93 -29.23 10.68 43.86
C ALA A 93 -29.09 11.84 44.86
N ARG A 94 -28.33 12.88 44.51
CA ARG A 94 -28.15 14.10 45.33
C ARG A 94 -29.15 15.22 44.99
N GLY A 95 -30.07 15.00 44.07
CA GLY A 95 -31.04 16.00 43.62
C GLY A 95 -30.45 17.13 42.75
N GLY A 96 -29.27 16.90 42.16
CA GLY A 96 -28.60 17.86 41.26
C GLY A 96 -28.80 17.52 39.77
N ASP A 97 -28.31 18.41 38.91
CA ASP A 97 -28.44 18.31 37.46
C ASP A 97 -27.55 17.19 36.88
N ALA A 98 -28.19 16.07 36.53
CA ALA A 98 -27.52 14.87 36.02
C ALA A 98 -26.79 15.08 34.69
N GLU A 99 -27.33 15.98 33.87
CA GLU A 99 -26.81 16.30 32.54
C GLU A 99 -25.55 17.18 32.63
N ALA A 100 -25.53 18.13 33.57
CA ALA A 100 -24.35 18.95 33.85
C ALA A 100 -23.18 18.10 34.38
N ALA A 101 -23.45 17.18 35.30
CA ALA A 101 -22.42 16.29 35.86
C ALA A 101 -21.82 15.32 34.81
N ALA A 102 -22.62 14.86 33.84
CA ALA A 102 -22.11 14.05 32.73
C ALA A 102 -21.31 14.90 31.73
N ALA A 103 -21.77 16.12 31.43
CA ALA A 103 -21.08 17.06 30.54
C ALA A 103 -19.70 17.48 31.08
N GLU A 104 -19.55 17.64 32.40
CA GLU A 104 -18.26 17.92 33.05
C GLU A 104 -17.23 16.80 32.84
N VAL A 105 -17.66 15.53 32.90
CA VAL A 105 -16.78 14.37 32.68
C VAL A 105 -16.31 14.32 31.22
N TYR A 106 -17.21 14.57 30.27
CA TYR A 106 -16.85 14.65 28.84
C TYR A 106 -15.95 15.85 28.52
N ALA A 107 -16.23 17.04 29.09
CA ALA A 107 -15.40 18.23 28.90
C ALA A 107 -13.97 18.04 29.45
N LYS A 108 -13.84 17.36 30.60
CA LYS A 108 -12.54 17.00 31.17
C LYS A 108 -11.76 16.05 30.25
N TYR A 109 -12.45 15.12 29.59
CA TYR A 109 -11.85 14.19 28.64
C TYR A 109 -11.37 14.89 27.35
N GLU A 110 -12.17 15.79 26.78
CA GLU A 110 -11.80 16.59 25.60
C GLU A 110 -10.58 17.48 25.86
N MET A 111 -10.47 18.09 27.03
CA MET A 111 -9.28 18.87 27.42
C MET A 111 -8.00 18.02 27.56
N THR A 112 -8.12 16.76 27.98
CA THR A 112 -6.96 15.86 28.12
C THR A 112 -6.47 15.25 26.81
N THR A 113 -7.26 15.32 25.74
CA THR A 113 -6.91 14.77 24.42
C THR A 113 -6.41 15.82 23.43
N GLN A 114 -6.52 17.12 23.78
CA GLN A 114 -6.08 18.26 22.96
C GLN A 114 -4.68 18.79 23.29
N ASN A 115 -4.06 18.38 24.40
CA ASN A 115 -2.65 18.64 24.74
C ASN A 115 -1.78 17.43 24.40
#